data_AF-A0A850PYP5-F1
#
_entry.id   AF-A0A850PYP5-F1
#
_cell.length_a   1.000
_cell.length_b   1.000
_cell.length_c   1.000
_cell.angle_alpha   90.00
_cell.angle_beta   90.00
_cell.angle_gamma   90.00
#
_symmetry.space_group_name_H-M   'P 1'
#
loop_
_entity.id
_entity.type
_entity.pdbx_description
1 polymer ?
#
loop_
_entity_poly.entity_id
_entity_poly.type
_entity_poly.pdbx_seq_one_letter_code
_entity_poly.pdbx_strand_id
1 'polypeptide(L)'
;MSDSVAAELEVAAELERFDAGLTERGWVFGEDDDAPGVFWIWPPSAADVDHDAERASATVVLLTPDDGGGIAHVVFVGADEDYQFGLEELFDHLDAIEAYRMGEPLPVFD
;
A
#
# COMPACT_ATOMS: atom_id res chain seq x y z
N MET A 1 -30.41 -0.83 15.97
CA MET A 1 -29.00 -1.11 15.63
C MET A 1 -28.17 -0.11 16.41
N SER A 2 -27.10 -0.57 17.07
CA SER A 2 -26.22 0.33 17.81
C SER A 2 -25.37 1.12 16.82
N ASP A 3 -25.07 2.39 17.14
CA ASP A 3 -24.26 3.31 16.32
C ASP A 3 -22.90 2.68 15.91
N SER A 4 -22.35 1.84 16.78
CA SER A 4 -21.10 1.08 16.57
C SER A 4 -21.12 0.14 15.36
N VAL A 5 -22.22 -0.59 15.16
CA VAL A 5 -22.29 -1.61 14.08
C VAL A 5 -22.39 -0.93 12.71
N ALA A 6 -22.99 0.26 12.64
CA ALA A 6 -23.07 1.02 11.40
C ALA A 6 -21.68 1.54 10.99
N ALA A 7 -20.89 2.05 11.95
CA ALA A 7 -19.53 2.52 11.71
C ALA A 7 -18.59 1.39 11.25
N GLU A 8 -18.68 0.20 11.87
CA GLU A 8 -17.87 -0.97 11.48
C GLU A 8 -18.16 -1.41 10.04
N LEU A 9 -19.43 -1.36 9.60
CA LEU A 9 -19.83 -1.71 8.24
C LEU A 9 -19.35 -0.67 7.20
N GLU A 10 -19.28 0.59 7.58
CA GLU A 10 -18.78 1.65 6.70
C GLU A 10 -17.28 1.48 6.43
N VAL A 11 -16.48 1.25 7.48
CA VAL A 11 -15.05 0.96 7.37
C VAL A 11 -14.80 -0.28 6.51
N ALA A 12 -15.54 -1.37 6.75
CA ALA A 12 -15.39 -2.59 5.96
C ALA A 12 -15.68 -2.35 4.46
N ALA A 13 -16.70 -1.56 4.14
CA ALA A 13 -17.02 -1.23 2.76
C ALA A 13 -15.97 -0.31 2.11
N GLU A 14 -15.37 0.61 2.86
CA GLU A 14 -14.27 1.44 2.38
C GLU A 14 -13.04 0.58 2.03
N LEU A 15 -12.64 -0.31 2.93
CA LEU A 15 -11.53 -1.24 2.71
C LEU A 15 -11.79 -2.19 1.53
N GLU A 16 -13.01 -2.69 1.35
CA GLU A 16 -13.38 -3.52 0.19
C GLU A 16 -13.24 -2.74 -1.13
N ARG A 17 -13.62 -1.45 -1.16
CA ARG A 17 -13.43 -0.60 -2.34
C ARG A 17 -11.95 -0.31 -2.60
N PHE A 18 -11.18 -0.09 -1.54
CA PHE A 18 -9.74 0.14 -1.64
C PHE A 18 -9.04 -1.08 -2.25
N ASP A 19 -9.31 -2.28 -1.71
CA ASP A 19 -8.79 -3.54 -2.24
C ASP A 19 -9.19 -3.76 -3.71
N ALA A 20 -10.47 -3.57 -4.05
CA ALA A 20 -10.96 -3.69 -5.41
C ALA A 20 -10.23 -2.72 -6.36
N GLY A 21 -10.05 -1.46 -5.94
CA GLY A 21 -9.36 -0.44 -6.75
C GLY A 21 -7.91 -0.79 -7.03
N LEU A 22 -7.18 -1.33 -6.06
CA LEU A 22 -5.80 -1.78 -6.25
C LEU A 22 -5.75 -3.04 -7.14
N THR A 23 -6.56 -4.05 -6.83
CA THR A 23 -6.53 -5.34 -7.54
C THR A 23 -7.00 -5.23 -9.00
N GLU A 24 -7.95 -4.35 -9.32
CA GLU A 24 -8.35 -4.04 -10.71
C GLU A 24 -7.20 -3.49 -11.55
N ARG A 25 -6.22 -2.83 -10.92
CA ARG A 25 -5.01 -2.30 -11.57
C ARG A 25 -3.88 -3.32 -11.67
N GLY A 26 -4.00 -4.46 -10.98
CA GLY A 26 -3.04 -5.57 -11.00
C GLY A 26 -2.12 -5.65 -9.77
N TRP A 27 -2.41 -4.89 -8.72
CA TRP A 27 -1.80 -5.12 -7.41
C TRP A 27 -2.24 -6.48 -6.87
N VAL A 28 -1.35 -7.13 -6.13
CA VAL A 28 -1.56 -8.48 -5.59
C VAL A 28 -1.54 -8.41 -4.08
N PHE A 29 -2.58 -8.94 -3.44
CA PHE A 29 -2.63 -9.06 -1.99
C PHE A 29 -1.47 -9.93 -1.48
N GLY A 30 -0.75 -9.43 -0.48
CA GLY A 30 0.34 -10.13 0.15
C GLY A 30 -0.16 -11.17 1.15
N GLU A 31 0.40 -12.38 1.08
CA GLU A 31 0.13 -13.44 2.05
C GLU A 31 1.31 -13.56 3.02
N ASP A 32 1.31 -12.74 4.07
CA ASP A 32 2.27 -12.84 5.17
C ASP A 32 1.57 -12.60 6.51
N ASP A 33 1.49 -13.66 7.32
CA ASP A 33 0.83 -13.64 8.63
C ASP A 33 1.66 -12.88 9.69
N ASP A 34 2.97 -12.68 9.45
CA ASP A 34 3.86 -11.96 10.35
C ASP A 34 3.93 -10.44 10.01
N ALA A 35 3.25 -10.02 8.94
CA ALA A 35 3.17 -8.60 8.58
C ALA A 35 2.38 -7.81 9.65
N PRO A 36 2.76 -6.55 9.92
CA PRO A 36 2.08 -5.71 10.91
C PRO A 36 0.66 -5.29 10.49
N GLY A 37 0.22 -5.64 9.28
CA GLY A 37 -1.06 -5.26 8.72
C GLY A 37 -1.33 -5.96 7.38
N VAL A 38 -2.29 -5.45 6.63
CA VAL A 38 -2.62 -5.97 5.29
C VAL A 38 -1.87 -5.17 4.24
N PHE A 39 -1.34 -5.84 3.22
CA PHE A 39 -0.52 -5.18 2.23
C PHE A 39 -0.76 -5.73 0.83
N TRP A 40 -0.42 -4.92 -0.16
CA TRP A 40 -0.48 -5.22 -1.58
C TRP A 40 0.88 -4.95 -2.20
N ILE A 41 1.28 -5.84 -3.10
CA ILE A 41 2.53 -5.75 -3.85
C ILE A 41 2.19 -5.30 -5.26
N TRP A 42 3.04 -4.47 -5.86
CA TRP A 42 3.01 -4.16 -7.29
C TRP A 42 4.03 -5.02 -8.06
N PRO A 43 3.64 -6.18 -8.64
CA PRO A 43 4.61 -7.11 -9.23
C PRO A 43 5.49 -6.52 -10.34
N PRO A 44 5.00 -5.59 -11.20
CA PRO A 44 5.84 -4.97 -12.23
C PRO A 44 7.04 -4.16 -11.73
N SER A 45 7.09 -3.83 -10.43
CA SER A 45 8.22 -3.12 -9.82
C SER A 45 9.31 -4.05 -9.27
N ALA A 46 9.07 -5.37 -9.23
CA ALA A 46 9.97 -6.31 -8.56
C ALA A 46 11.42 -6.20 -9.06
N ALA A 47 12.36 -6.15 -8.11
CA ALA A 47 13.80 -6.05 -8.38
C ALA A 47 14.60 -6.93 -7.41
N ASP A 48 15.80 -7.31 -7.83
CA ASP A 48 16.74 -8.02 -6.97
C ASP A 48 17.42 -7.03 -6.02
N VAL A 49 16.96 -7.01 -4.78
CA VAL A 49 17.48 -6.12 -3.72
C VAL A 49 18.36 -6.92 -2.77
N ASP A 50 19.30 -6.23 -2.13
CA ASP A 50 20.03 -6.82 -1.01
C ASP A 50 19.08 -7.03 0.17
N HIS A 51 18.76 -8.28 0.47
CA HIS A 51 17.79 -8.64 1.51
C HIS A 51 18.34 -8.39 2.93
N ASP A 52 19.67 -8.27 3.07
CA ASP A 52 20.31 -7.93 4.35
C ASP A 52 20.16 -6.44 4.70
N ALA A 53 19.63 -5.63 3.78
CA ALA A 53 19.48 -4.18 3.94
C ALA A 53 18.05 -3.72 4.30
N GLU A 54 17.16 -4.64 4.69
CA GLU A 54 15.76 -4.33 5.09
C GLU A 54 14.95 -3.56 4.03
N ARG A 55 15.25 -3.79 2.74
CA ARG A 55 14.58 -3.11 1.61
C ARG A 55 13.47 -3.97 1.01
N ALA A 56 12.40 -3.31 0.57
CA ALA A 56 11.33 -3.98 -0.15
C ALA A 56 11.81 -4.49 -1.53
N SER A 57 11.53 -5.74 -1.85
CA SER A 57 11.86 -6.38 -3.15
C SER A 57 10.91 -6.00 -4.28
N ALA A 58 9.81 -5.32 -3.95
CA ALA A 58 8.86 -4.70 -4.85
C ALA A 58 8.22 -3.50 -4.13
N THR A 59 7.57 -2.60 -4.85
CA THR A 59 6.76 -1.54 -4.25
C THR A 59 5.56 -2.15 -3.53
N VAL A 60 5.33 -1.71 -2.29
CA VAL A 60 4.29 -2.21 -1.40
C VAL A 60 3.41 -1.07 -0.92
N VAL A 61 2.10 -1.33 -0.85
CA VAL A 61 1.11 -0.54 -0.11
C VAL A 61 0.73 -1.33 1.14
N LEU A 62 0.82 -0.74 2.32
CA LEU A 62 0.50 -1.35 3.61
C LEU A 62 -0.55 -0.51 4.35
N LEU A 63 -1.55 -1.18 4.92
CA LEU A 63 -2.48 -0.60 5.89
C LEU A 63 -2.24 -1.25 7.25
N THR A 64 -2.02 -0.42 8.27
CA THR A 64 -1.80 -0.89 9.65
C THR A 64 -3.07 -0.74 10.49
N PRO A 65 -3.29 -1.61 11.49
CA PRO A 65 -4.34 -1.42 12.49
C PRO A 65 -4.12 -0.18 13.37
N ASP A 66 -2.86 0.24 13.54
CA ASP A 66 -2.49 1.37 14.42
C ASP A 66 -3.05 2.70 13.90
N ASP A 67 -3.13 2.85 12.57
CA ASP A 67 -3.74 4.02 11.90
C ASP A 67 -5.25 3.82 11.62
N GLY A 68 -5.87 2.81 12.21
CA GLY A 68 -7.27 2.46 11.99
C GLY A 68 -7.60 2.04 10.56
N GLY A 69 -6.58 1.70 9.76
CA GLY A 69 -6.72 1.36 8.34
C GLY A 69 -7.02 2.55 7.41
N GLY A 70 -6.94 3.79 7.90
CA GLY A 70 -7.25 4.99 7.10
C GLY A 70 -6.06 5.61 6.37
N ILE A 71 -4.84 5.14 6.64
CA ILE A 71 -3.59 5.65 6.06
C ILE A 71 -2.89 4.53 5.30
N ALA A 72 -2.57 4.80 4.04
CA ALA A 72 -1.80 3.93 3.16
C ALA A 72 -0.32 4.28 3.23
N HIS A 73 0.48 3.33 3.69
CA HIS A 73 1.94 3.38 3.69
C HIS A 73 2.47 2.82 2.39
N VAL A 74 3.26 3.59 1.65
CA VAL A 74 3.89 3.19 0.40
C VAL A 74 5.39 3.12 0.60
N VAL A 75 5.93 1.92 0.40
CA VAL A 75 7.38 1.68 0.39
C VAL A 75 7.77 1.29 -1.02
N PHE A 76 8.64 2.08 -1.64
CA PHE A 76 9.12 1.81 -2.99
C PHE A 76 10.15 0.67 -3.02
N VAL A 77 10.19 -0.05 -4.14
CA VAL A 77 11.23 -1.08 -4.35
C VAL A 77 12.65 -0.51 -4.14
N GLY A 78 13.43 -1.19 -3.30
CA GLY A 78 14.80 -0.79 -2.98
C GLY A 78 14.95 0.46 -2.11
N ALA A 79 13.83 1.05 -1.65
CA ALA A 79 13.79 2.21 -0.76
C ALA A 79 13.52 1.79 0.69
N ASP A 80 13.83 2.67 1.65
CA ASP A 80 13.48 2.52 3.07
C ASP A 80 12.56 3.64 3.56
N GLU A 81 12.22 4.59 2.68
CA GLU A 81 11.30 5.68 2.96
C GLU A 81 9.84 5.22 3.01
N ASP A 82 9.14 5.65 4.07
CA ASP A 82 7.71 5.44 4.26
C ASP A 82 6.93 6.68 3.80
N TYR A 83 6.19 6.54 2.70
CA TYR A 83 5.28 7.57 2.18
C TYR A 83 3.87 7.29 2.68
N GLN A 84 3.16 8.31 3.16
CA GLN A 84 1.84 8.15 3.79
C GLN A 84 0.79 8.95 3.04
N PHE A 85 -0.32 8.31 2.69
CA PHE A 85 -1.45 8.92 1.98
C PHE A 85 -2.77 8.57 2.64
N GLY A 86 -3.78 9.43 2.48
CA GLY A 86 -5.16 9.00 2.65
C GLY A 86 -5.54 7.95 1.61
N LEU A 87 -6.52 7.08 1.91
CA LEU A 87 -6.92 6.01 1.00
C LEU A 87 -7.35 6.51 -0.39
N GLU A 88 -8.17 7.56 -0.44
CA GLU A 88 -8.61 8.16 -1.71
C GLU A 88 -7.47 8.90 -2.42
N GLU A 89 -6.67 9.65 -1.66
CA GLU A 89 -5.51 10.40 -2.17
C GLU A 89 -4.47 9.49 -2.83
N LEU A 90 -4.26 8.29 -2.30
CA LEU A 90 -3.36 7.30 -2.91
C LEU A 90 -3.70 7.08 -4.39
N PHE A 91 -4.99 6.98 -4.73
CA PHE A 91 -5.44 6.73 -6.10
C PHE A 91 -5.09 7.86 -7.06
N ASP A 92 -4.99 9.10 -6.57
CA ASP A 92 -4.53 10.24 -7.37
C ASP A 92 -3.03 10.15 -7.70
N HIS A 93 -2.28 9.35 -6.94
CA HIS A 93 -0.83 9.17 -7.08
C HIS A 93 -0.40 7.82 -7.64
N LEU A 94 -1.32 6.86 -7.80
CA LEU A 94 -0.99 5.48 -8.23
C LEU A 94 -0.23 5.44 -9.56
N ASP A 95 -0.55 6.29 -10.53
CA ASP A 95 0.17 6.30 -11.82
C ASP A 95 1.67 6.61 -11.65
N ALA A 96 2.02 7.52 -10.74
CA ALA A 96 3.42 7.84 -10.44
C ALA A 96 4.09 6.73 -9.62
N ILE A 97 3.36 6.16 -8.66
CA ILE A 97 3.84 5.07 -7.82
C ILE A 97 4.14 3.81 -8.66
N GLU A 98 3.21 3.45 -9.55
CA GLU A 98 3.29 2.26 -10.40
C GLU A 98 4.34 2.39 -11.51
N ALA A 99 4.71 3.62 -11.88
CA ALA A 99 5.73 3.92 -12.89
C ALA A 99 7.16 3.80 -12.36
N TYR A 100 7.39 4.06 -11.06
CA TYR A 100 8.73 4.04 -10.47
C TYR A 100 9.42 2.67 -10.63
N ARG A 101 10.71 2.68 -10.98
CA ARG A 101 11.58 1.51 -10.97
C ARG A 101 12.87 1.78 -10.19
N MET A 102 13.40 0.72 -9.57
CA MET A 102 14.65 0.80 -8.81
C MET A 102 15.78 1.40 -9.65
N GLY A 103 16.46 2.41 -9.09
CA GLY A 103 17.54 3.15 -9.77
C GLY A 103 17.09 4.45 -10.44
N GLU A 104 15.79 4.68 -10.55
CA GLU A 104 15.24 5.99 -10.89
C GLU A 104 15.19 6.89 -9.64
N PRO A 105 15.10 8.23 -9.81
CA PRO A 105 14.82 9.12 -8.69
C PRO A 105 13.48 8.78 -8.06
N LEU A 106 13.41 8.79 -6.73
CA LEU A 106 12.14 8.63 -6.01
C LEU A 106 11.15 9.75 -6.42
N PRO A 107 9.86 9.42 -6.58
CA PRO A 107 8.83 10.43 -6.81
C PRO A 107 8.72 11.42 -5.64
N VAL A 108 8.25 12.62 -5.96
CA VAL A 108 7.94 13.66 -4.99
C VAL A 108 6.45 13.96 -5.09
N PHE A 109 5.78 14.00 -3.95
CA PHE A 109 4.36 14.28 -3.79
C PHE A 109 4.21 15.55 -2.95
N ASP A 110 3.21 16.38 -3.28
CA ASP A 110 2.96 17.70 -2.67
C ASP A 110 1.95 17.60 -1.52
#